data_AF-A0A200QAT7-F1
#
_entry.id   AF-A0A200QAT7-F1
#
_cell.length_a   1.000
_cell.length_b   1.000
_cell.length_c   1.000
_cell.angle_alpha   90.00
_cell.angle_beta   90.00
_cell.angle_gamma   90.00
#
_symmetry.space_group_name_H-M   'P 1'
#
loop_
_entity.id
_entity.type
_entity.pdbx_description
1 polymer ?
#
loop_
_entity_poly.entity_id
_entity_poly.type
_entity_poly.pdbx_seq_one_letter_code
_entity_poly.pdbx_strand_id
1 'polypeptide(L)'
;MRLSFSLVSLSLPLFFFLLCFHGVNGVDITKPTCKKAAKSDLKLKYSFCLKSLKANPKSQNANLQELGILSTELAITNANSTSSYIKNLLKKNQKRVDNKYLKDCLELYTDAIPDLQEVLEAFKSRDYFKANIQMSSAMDASSTCEDGFKEKKGLVSPLTKKNNDFFQLTAIALAITNLVH
;
A
#
# COMPACT_ATOMS: atom_id res chain seq x y z
N MET A 1 13.40 -48.48 -60.18
CA MET A 1 14.76 -48.83 -59.70
C MET A 1 15.44 -47.54 -59.26
N ARG A 2 15.98 -47.54 -58.03
CA ARG A 2 16.75 -46.49 -57.31
C ARG A 2 15.97 -45.35 -56.63
N LEU A 3 15.77 -45.61 -55.33
CA LEU A 3 15.64 -44.65 -54.23
C LEU A 3 16.85 -43.72 -54.12
N SER A 4 16.64 -42.50 -53.66
CA SER A 4 17.61 -41.72 -52.90
C SER A 4 16.87 -40.68 -52.07
N PHE A 5 16.73 -40.95 -50.76
CA PHE A 5 16.34 -39.96 -49.76
C PHE A 5 17.59 -39.17 -49.33
N SER A 6 17.49 -37.84 -49.26
CA SER A 6 18.46 -37.04 -48.50
C SER A 6 17.72 -36.17 -47.50
N LEU A 7 17.81 -36.60 -46.23
CA LEU A 7 17.54 -35.81 -45.05
C LEU A 7 18.73 -34.87 -44.83
N VAL A 8 18.54 -33.57 -44.97
CA VAL A 8 19.44 -32.58 -44.35
C VAL A 8 18.62 -31.78 -43.37
N SER A 9 18.70 -32.21 -42.12
CA SER A 9 18.24 -31.50 -40.93
C SER A 9 19.01 -30.21 -40.77
N LEU A 10 18.40 -29.07 -41.07
CA LEU A 10 18.93 -27.76 -40.70
C LEU A 10 18.32 -27.37 -39.34
N SER A 11 18.98 -27.79 -38.27
CA SER A 11 18.71 -27.32 -36.91
C SER A 11 18.91 -25.81 -36.85
N LEU A 12 17.82 -25.04 -36.82
CA LEU A 12 17.88 -23.61 -36.55
C LEU A 12 18.19 -23.44 -35.04
N PRO A 13 19.32 -22.79 -34.67
CA PRO A 13 19.71 -22.69 -33.28
C PRO A 13 18.64 -21.91 -32.54
N LEU A 14 18.30 -22.44 -31.36
CA LEU A 14 17.63 -21.74 -30.27
C LEU A 14 18.12 -20.29 -30.26
N PHE A 15 17.35 -19.36 -30.84
CA PHE A 15 17.56 -17.93 -30.64
C PHE A 15 17.13 -17.69 -29.21
N PHE A 16 18.07 -18.04 -28.34
CA PHE A 16 18.21 -17.60 -26.98
C PHE A 16 18.23 -16.08 -27.10
N PHE A 17 17.04 -15.49 -27.16
CA PHE A 17 16.82 -14.09 -26.90
C PHE A 17 17.20 -13.95 -25.43
N LEU A 18 18.52 -13.93 -25.17
CA LEU A 18 19.13 -13.23 -24.08
C LEU A 18 18.57 -11.82 -24.21
N LEU A 19 17.42 -11.61 -23.58
CA LEU A 19 17.20 -10.38 -22.86
C LEU A 19 18.38 -10.32 -21.90
N CYS A 20 19.47 -9.73 -22.37
CA CYS A 20 20.29 -8.90 -21.53
C CYS A 20 19.35 -7.81 -21.02
N PHE A 21 18.48 -8.17 -20.05
CA PHE A 21 18.13 -7.26 -18.99
C PHE A 21 19.47 -6.95 -18.34
N HIS A 22 20.17 -5.98 -18.93
CA HIS A 22 21.01 -5.10 -18.15
C HIS A 22 20.03 -4.58 -17.11
N GLY A 23 20.04 -5.23 -15.95
CA GLY A 23 19.44 -4.66 -14.76
C GLY A 23 20.10 -3.31 -14.65
N VAL A 24 19.39 -2.26 -15.08
CA VAL A 24 19.69 -0.92 -14.65
C VAL A 24 19.60 -1.06 -13.14
N ASN A 25 20.75 -1.10 -12.48
CA ASN A 25 20.81 -1.17 -11.04
C ASN A 25 20.23 0.15 -10.55
N GLY A 26 18.91 0.21 -10.44
CA GLY A 26 18.21 1.28 -9.78
C GLY A 26 18.77 1.36 -8.38
N VAL A 27 19.20 2.54 -7.97
CA VAL A 27 19.63 2.73 -6.60
C VAL A 27 18.42 2.48 -5.71
N ASP A 28 18.49 1.49 -4.83
CA ASP A 28 17.43 1.20 -3.86
C ASP A 28 17.24 2.40 -2.91
N ILE A 29 16.26 3.24 -3.22
CA ILE A 29 15.94 4.43 -2.44
C ILE A 29 15.02 4.13 -1.24
N THR A 30 14.61 2.87 -1.01
CA THR A 30 13.68 2.55 0.10
C THR A 30 14.25 2.93 1.46
N LYS A 31 15.54 2.64 1.72
CA LYS A 31 16.21 2.98 2.98
C LYS A 31 16.25 4.50 3.22
N PRO A 32 16.81 5.34 2.32
CA PRO A 32 16.83 6.78 2.53
C PRO A 32 15.41 7.38 2.61
N THR A 33 14.47 6.90 1.80
CA THR A 33 13.06 7.33 1.85
C THR A 33 12.43 7.04 3.22
N CYS A 34 12.53 5.80 3.73
CA CYS A 34 12.00 5.45 5.04
C CYS A 34 12.68 6.22 6.18
N LYS A 35 13.97 6.52 6.06
CA LYS A 35 14.69 7.34 7.04
C LYS A 35 14.16 8.77 7.08
N LYS A 36 13.89 9.38 5.91
CA LYS A 36 13.28 10.71 5.83
C LYS A 36 11.85 10.69 6.37
N ALA A 37 11.06 9.69 6.00
CA ALA A 37 9.67 9.54 6.43
C ALA A 37 9.55 9.40 7.96
N ALA A 38 10.36 8.54 8.58
CA ALA A 38 10.37 8.38 10.04
C ALA A 38 10.92 9.61 10.79
N LYS A 39 11.61 10.53 10.09
CA LYS A 39 12.04 11.82 10.65
C LYS A 39 10.93 12.87 10.57
N SER A 40 10.07 12.82 9.54
CA SER A 40 8.96 13.77 9.38
C SER A 40 7.77 13.47 10.28
N ASP A 41 7.55 12.20 10.65
CA ASP A 41 6.49 11.80 11.58
C ASP A 41 7.04 10.85 12.65
N LEU A 42 7.04 11.28 13.91
CA LEU A 42 7.54 10.50 15.05
C LEU A 42 6.70 9.25 15.35
N LYS A 43 5.46 9.17 14.86
CA LYS A 43 4.62 7.97 14.99
C LYS A 43 4.95 6.92 13.92
N LEU A 44 5.57 7.33 12.80
CA LEU A 44 5.97 6.43 11.72
C LEU A 44 7.26 5.67 12.08
N LYS A 45 7.17 4.34 12.08
CA LYS A 45 8.28 3.46 12.42
C LYS A 45 9.11 3.15 11.16
N TYR A 46 10.40 3.48 11.20
CA TYR A 46 11.36 3.15 10.13
C TYR A 46 11.31 1.68 9.72
N SER A 47 11.29 0.77 10.70
CA SER A 47 11.27 -0.69 10.44
C SER A 47 9.98 -1.14 9.77
N PHE A 48 8.84 -0.54 10.12
CA PHE A 48 7.56 -0.79 9.47
C PHE A 48 7.62 -0.30 8.02
N CYS A 49 8.07 0.93 7.79
CA CYS A 49 8.24 1.48 6.44
C CYS A 49 9.09 0.57 5.55
N LEU A 50 10.29 0.20 6.03
CA LEU A 50 11.22 -0.60 5.23
C LEU A 50 10.63 -1.97 4.91
N LYS A 51 9.98 -2.62 5.89
CA LYS A 51 9.34 -3.92 5.71
C LYS A 51 8.18 -3.84 4.71
N SER A 52 7.34 -2.82 4.83
CA SER A 52 6.16 -2.64 3.98
C SER A 52 6.56 -2.40 2.52
N LEU A 53 7.52 -1.50 2.25
CA LEU A 53 7.99 -1.25 0.88
C LEU A 53 8.66 -2.48 0.29
N LYS A 54 9.59 -3.11 1.04
CA LYS A 54 10.35 -4.28 0.54
C LYS A 54 9.53 -5.56 0.41
N ALA A 55 8.29 -5.58 0.90
CA ALA A 55 7.37 -6.69 0.65
C ALA A 55 7.03 -6.82 -0.86
N ASN A 56 7.17 -5.75 -1.64
CA ASN A 56 7.04 -5.78 -3.08
C ASN A 56 8.44 -5.62 -3.73
N PRO A 57 8.97 -6.64 -4.44
CA PRO A 57 10.27 -6.55 -5.10
C PRO A 57 10.42 -5.36 -6.06
N LYS A 58 9.32 -4.87 -6.65
CA LYS A 58 9.33 -3.68 -7.52
C LYS A 58 9.84 -2.43 -6.81
N SER A 59 9.73 -2.37 -5.47
CA SER A 59 10.19 -1.21 -4.69
C SER A 59 11.70 -0.97 -4.79
N GLN A 60 12.49 -1.99 -5.13
CA GLN A 60 13.96 -1.90 -5.14
C GLN A 60 14.49 -1.05 -6.30
N ASN A 61 13.74 -1.00 -7.40
CA ASN A 61 14.09 -0.24 -8.59
C ASN A 61 13.14 0.95 -8.82
N ALA A 62 12.25 1.22 -7.87
CA ALA A 62 11.23 2.25 -7.98
C ALA A 62 11.80 3.65 -7.70
N ASN A 63 11.42 4.63 -8.51
CA ASN A 63 11.60 6.04 -8.19
C ASN A 63 10.56 6.50 -7.12
N LEU A 64 10.62 7.77 -6.68
CA LEU A 64 9.71 8.28 -5.65
C LEU A 64 8.24 8.25 -6.06
N GLN A 65 7.93 8.56 -7.32
CA GLN A 65 6.57 8.50 -7.86
C GLN A 65 6.04 7.05 -7.80
N GLU A 66 6.84 6.09 -8.24
CA GLU A 66 6.50 4.66 -8.21
C GLU A 66 6.38 4.13 -6.79
N LEU A 67 7.24 4.55 -5.86
CA LEU A 67 7.10 4.22 -4.43
C LEU A 67 5.81 4.81 -3.82
N GLY A 68 5.40 6.00 -4.25
CA GLY A 68 4.15 6.63 -3.81
C GLY A 68 2.92 5.84 -4.25
N ILE A 69 2.93 5.38 -5.52
CA ILE A 69 1.90 4.47 -6.06
C ILE A 69 1.87 3.17 -5.26
N LEU A 70 3.01 2.49 -5.12
CA LEU A 70 3.12 1.22 -4.37
C LEU A 70 2.64 1.37 -2.92
N SER A 71 2.99 2.47 -2.26
CA SER A 71 2.58 2.74 -0.87
C SER A 71 1.07 2.95 -0.76
N THR A 72 0.48 3.64 -1.74
CA THR A 72 -0.97 3.87 -1.82
C THR A 72 -1.73 2.57 -2.07
N GLU A 73 -1.23 1.69 -2.96
CA GLU A 73 -1.81 0.36 -3.19
C GLU A 73 -1.82 -0.51 -1.92
N LEU A 74 -0.74 -0.44 -1.11
CA LEU A 74 -0.68 -1.12 0.19
C LEU A 74 -1.75 -0.57 1.16
N ALA A 75 -1.94 0.76 1.20
CA ALA A 75 -2.97 1.39 2.02
C ALA A 75 -4.38 0.94 1.58
N ILE A 76 -4.68 0.93 0.27
CA ILE A 76 -5.97 0.45 -0.27
C ILE A 76 -6.23 -1.01 0.11
N THR A 77 -5.22 -1.85 -0.03
CA THR A 77 -5.32 -3.27 0.34
C THR A 77 -5.62 -3.43 1.83
N ASN A 78 -4.97 -2.62 2.68
CA ASN A 78 -5.20 -2.64 4.12
C ASN A 78 -6.60 -2.12 4.49
N ALA A 79 -7.06 -1.00 3.91
CA ALA A 79 -8.42 -0.47 4.11
C ALA A 79 -9.51 -1.50 3.76
N ASN A 80 -9.37 -2.17 2.61
CA ASN A 80 -10.29 -3.22 2.19
C ASN A 80 -10.28 -4.43 3.15
N SER A 81 -9.09 -4.86 3.57
CA SER A 81 -8.94 -5.94 4.56
C SER A 81 -9.57 -5.58 5.91
N THR A 82 -9.40 -4.33 6.35
CA THR A 82 -9.96 -3.82 7.61
C THR A 82 -11.47 -3.68 7.53
N SER A 83 -12.01 -3.11 6.45
CA SER A 83 -13.46 -3.07 6.17
C SER A 83 -14.08 -4.47 6.19
N SER A 84 -13.45 -5.44 5.53
CA SER A 84 -13.91 -6.83 5.50
C SER A 84 -13.88 -7.47 6.89
N TYR A 85 -12.84 -7.20 7.67
CA TYR A 85 -12.73 -7.66 9.05
C TYR A 85 -13.85 -7.09 9.93
N ILE A 86 -14.13 -5.78 9.83
CA ILE A 86 -15.21 -5.12 10.58
C ILE A 86 -16.57 -5.72 10.20
N LYS A 87 -16.85 -5.88 8.90
CA LYS A 87 -18.08 -6.55 8.42
C LYS A 87 -18.24 -7.95 9.03
N ASN A 88 -17.15 -8.70 9.16
CA ASN A 88 -17.19 -10.02 9.79
C ASN A 88 -17.45 -9.96 11.30
N LEU A 89 -16.88 -8.98 12.02
CA LEU A 89 -17.17 -8.77 13.45
C LEU A 89 -18.65 -8.45 13.69
N LEU A 90 -19.22 -7.57 12.87
CA LEU A 90 -20.63 -7.18 12.93
C LEU A 90 -21.58 -8.36 12.64
N LYS A 91 -21.23 -9.22 11.68
CA LYS A 91 -22.01 -10.42 11.36
C LYS A 91 -21.97 -11.47 12.47
N LYS A 92 -20.80 -11.68 13.09
CA LYS A 92 -20.61 -12.74 14.10
C LYS A 92 -21.38 -12.50 15.39
N ASN A 93 -21.55 -11.24 15.81
CA ASN A 93 -22.29 -10.93 17.02
C ASN A 93 -23.01 -9.58 16.89
N GLN A 94 -24.32 -9.64 16.65
CA GLN A 94 -25.16 -8.46 16.45
C GLN A 94 -25.46 -7.70 17.74
N LYS A 95 -25.19 -8.29 18.92
CA LYS A 95 -25.49 -7.71 20.23
C LYS A 95 -24.24 -7.18 20.95
N ARG A 96 -23.10 -7.01 20.27
CA ARG A 96 -21.91 -6.46 20.92
C ARG A 96 -22.14 -5.02 21.34
N VAL A 97 -21.61 -4.68 22.51
CA VAL A 97 -21.67 -3.33 23.09
C VAL A 97 -20.93 -2.29 22.24
N ASP A 98 -19.98 -2.72 21.41
CA ASP A 98 -19.17 -1.87 20.53
C ASP A 98 -19.65 -1.80 19.08
N ASN A 99 -20.81 -2.39 18.74
CA ASN A 99 -21.27 -2.45 17.36
C ASN A 99 -21.51 -1.07 16.73
N LYS A 100 -21.84 -0.04 17.53
CA LYS A 100 -21.95 1.33 16.99
C LYS A 100 -20.59 1.83 16.47
N TYR A 101 -19.54 1.71 17.28
CA TYR A 101 -18.18 2.12 16.92
C TYR A 101 -17.62 1.30 15.75
N LEU A 102 -17.95 0.00 15.69
CA LEU A 102 -17.61 -0.82 14.54
C LEU A 102 -18.29 -0.35 13.25
N LYS A 103 -19.55 0.14 13.30
CA LYS A 103 -20.24 0.70 12.13
C LYS A 103 -19.62 2.04 11.72
N ASP A 104 -19.34 2.92 12.67
CA ASP A 104 -18.69 4.21 12.42
C ASP A 104 -17.31 4.00 11.75
N CYS A 105 -16.50 3.07 12.29
CA CYS A 105 -15.25 2.68 11.65
C CYS A 105 -15.43 2.10 10.25
N LEU A 106 -16.49 1.33 10.01
CA LEU A 106 -16.73 0.76 8.69
C LEU A 106 -17.04 1.85 7.65
N GLU A 107 -17.81 2.86 8.03
CA GLU A 107 -18.10 4.04 7.20
C GLU A 107 -16.81 4.78 6.87
N LEU A 108 -16.02 5.15 7.89
CA LEU A 108 -14.73 5.83 7.72
C LEU A 108 -13.77 5.08 6.77
N TYR A 109 -13.65 3.75 6.91
CA TYR A 109 -12.80 2.96 6.02
C TYR A 109 -13.38 2.79 4.62
N THR A 110 -14.71 2.85 4.47
CA THR A 110 -15.35 2.80 3.15
C THR A 110 -15.13 4.11 2.40
N ASP A 111 -15.18 5.24 3.11
CA ASP A 111 -14.94 6.58 2.57
C ASP A 111 -13.45 6.84 2.27
N ALA A 112 -12.53 6.26 3.05
CA ALA A 112 -11.10 6.38 2.79
C ALA A 112 -10.65 5.68 1.49
N ILE A 113 -11.39 4.68 0.99
CA ILE A 113 -11.01 3.95 -0.22
C ILE A 113 -11.06 4.82 -1.48
N PRO A 114 -12.14 5.55 -1.80
CA PRO A 114 -12.15 6.47 -2.94
C PRO A 114 -11.09 7.57 -2.82
N ASP A 115 -10.85 8.12 -1.62
CA ASP A 115 -9.76 9.09 -1.41
C ASP A 115 -8.40 8.51 -1.82
N LEU A 116 -8.09 7.28 -1.41
CA LEU A 116 -6.86 6.58 -1.81
C LEU A 116 -6.80 6.29 -3.32
N GLN A 117 -7.94 6.06 -3.98
CA GLN A 117 -7.99 5.92 -5.43
C GLN A 117 -7.67 7.25 -6.12
N GLU A 118 -8.16 8.37 -5.58
CA GLU A 118 -7.78 9.70 -6.07
C GLU A 118 -6.29 9.97 -5.89
N VAL A 119 -5.68 9.48 -4.81
CA VAL A 119 -4.22 9.56 -4.63
C VAL A 119 -3.48 8.85 -5.76
N LEU A 120 -3.94 7.65 -6.19
CA LEU A 120 -3.31 6.95 -7.32
C LEU A 120 -3.39 7.77 -8.62
N GLU A 121 -4.54 8.34 -8.92
CA GLU A 121 -4.72 9.18 -10.12
C GLU A 121 -3.90 10.48 -10.03
N ALA A 122 -3.81 11.07 -8.84
CA ALA A 122 -2.97 12.23 -8.56
C ALA A 122 -1.48 11.92 -8.76
N PHE A 123 -0.99 10.76 -8.30
CA PHE A 123 0.38 10.32 -8.58
C PHE A 123 0.64 10.12 -10.09
N LYS A 124 -0.31 9.55 -10.84
CA LYS A 124 -0.18 9.35 -12.30
C LYS A 124 -0.12 10.68 -13.06
N SER A 125 -0.94 11.64 -12.65
CA SER A 125 -1.01 12.99 -13.23
C SER A 125 0.02 13.97 -12.66
N ARG A 126 0.81 13.55 -11.66
CA ARG A 126 1.80 14.37 -10.93
C ARG A 126 1.18 15.55 -10.15
N ASP A 127 -0.09 15.45 -9.79
CA ASP A 127 -0.76 16.39 -8.90
C ASP A 127 -0.48 16.01 -7.43
N TYR A 128 0.75 16.28 -6.97
CA TYR A 128 1.17 15.89 -5.62
C TYR A 128 0.46 16.70 -4.51
N PHE A 129 -0.04 17.89 -4.84
CA PHE A 129 -0.87 18.67 -3.93
C PHE A 129 -2.19 17.96 -3.64
N LYS A 130 -2.89 17.52 -4.69
CA LYS A 130 -4.10 16.70 -4.53
C LYS A 130 -3.80 15.38 -3.82
N ALA A 131 -2.71 14.71 -4.19
CA ALA A 131 -2.29 13.46 -3.53
C ALA A 131 -2.08 13.65 -2.01
N ASN A 132 -1.51 14.79 -1.59
CA ASN A 132 -1.29 15.10 -0.18
C ASN A 132 -2.61 15.29 0.57
N ILE A 133 -3.53 16.07 0.01
CA ILE A 133 -4.86 16.32 0.61
C ILE A 133 -5.61 15.00 0.77
N GLN A 134 -5.74 14.21 -0.30
CA GLN A 134 -6.52 12.99 -0.27
C GLN A 134 -5.89 11.90 0.60
N MET A 135 -4.55 11.79 0.62
CA MET A 135 -3.87 10.85 1.52
C MET A 135 -4.05 11.24 3.00
N SER A 136 -4.06 12.54 3.31
CA SER A 136 -4.30 13.03 4.67
C SER A 136 -5.73 12.75 5.12
N SER A 137 -6.72 13.02 4.25
CA SER A 137 -8.13 12.66 4.48
C SER A 137 -8.29 11.17 4.77
N ALA A 138 -7.73 10.32 3.90
CA ALA A 138 -7.78 8.87 4.09
C ALA A 138 -7.13 8.43 5.41
N MET A 139 -5.98 8.99 5.78
CA MET A 139 -5.26 8.67 7.02
C MET A 139 -6.13 8.86 8.27
N ASP A 140 -6.94 9.90 8.29
CA ASP A 140 -7.79 10.28 9.44
C ASP A 140 -8.82 9.20 9.79
N ALA A 141 -9.22 8.35 8.83
CA ALA A 141 -10.15 7.25 9.08
C ALA A 141 -9.68 6.33 10.22
N SER A 142 -8.37 6.03 10.28
CA SER A 142 -7.83 5.14 11.33
C SER A 142 -7.74 5.79 12.70
N SER A 143 -7.33 7.05 12.78
CA SER A 143 -7.27 7.79 14.05
C SER A 143 -8.67 8.04 14.60
N THR A 144 -9.59 8.51 13.76
CA THR A 144 -10.99 8.77 14.15
C THR A 144 -11.67 7.48 14.59
N CYS A 145 -11.46 6.37 13.86
CA CYS A 145 -11.96 5.07 14.27
C CYS A 145 -11.44 4.67 15.66
N GLU A 146 -10.13 4.78 15.90
CA GLU A 146 -9.54 4.41 17.20
C GLU A 146 -10.00 5.32 18.34
N ASP A 147 -10.17 6.61 18.07
CA ASP A 147 -10.62 7.60 19.06
C ASP A 147 -12.07 7.39 19.46
N GLY A 148 -12.96 6.99 18.54
CA GLY A 148 -14.35 6.62 18.86
C GLY A 148 -14.44 5.52 19.94
N PHE A 149 -13.55 4.53 19.91
CA PHE A 149 -13.50 3.50 20.96
C PHE A 149 -13.03 4.02 22.31
N LYS A 150 -12.24 5.10 22.35
CA LYS A 150 -11.72 5.71 23.60
C LYS A 150 -12.77 6.55 24.32
N GLU A 151 -13.84 6.98 23.64
CA GLU A 151 -14.92 7.76 24.26
C GLU A 151 -15.66 6.98 25.35
N LYS A 152 -15.69 5.64 25.26
CA LYS A 152 -16.32 4.77 26.26
C LYS A 152 -15.29 4.13 27.17
N LYS A 153 -15.26 4.55 28.44
CA LYS A 153 -14.43 3.92 29.47
C LYS A 153 -14.65 2.41 29.54
N GLY A 154 -13.56 1.65 29.63
CA GLY A 154 -13.57 0.20 29.71
C GLY A 154 -13.80 -0.53 28.38
N LEU A 155 -13.94 0.20 27.27
CA LEU A 155 -14.01 -0.40 25.95
C LEU A 155 -12.63 -0.44 25.29
N VAL A 156 -12.27 -1.61 24.76
CA VAL A 156 -11.00 -1.83 24.04
C VAL A 156 -11.33 -2.03 22.56
N SER A 157 -10.67 -1.27 21.70
CA SER A 157 -10.82 -1.40 20.25
C SER A 157 -10.31 -2.76 19.77
N PRO A 158 -11.14 -3.58 19.09
CA PRO A 158 -10.66 -4.77 18.40
C PRO A 158 -9.88 -4.42 17.12
N LEU A 159 -9.79 -3.13 16.78
CA LEU A 159 -9.19 -2.63 15.56
C LEU A 159 -7.83 -1.95 15.79
N THR A 160 -7.37 -1.75 17.04
CA THR A 160 -6.15 -0.98 17.35
C THR A 160 -4.95 -1.33 16.47
N LYS A 161 -4.67 -2.63 16.27
CA LYS A 161 -3.56 -3.04 15.40
C LYS A 161 -3.80 -2.65 13.94
N LYS A 162 -5.01 -2.87 13.43
CA LYS A 162 -5.39 -2.55 12.04
C LYS A 162 -5.40 -1.04 11.79
N ASN A 163 -5.90 -0.27 12.73
CA ASN A 163 -5.87 1.19 12.72
C ASN A 163 -4.42 1.69 12.69
N ASN A 164 -3.56 1.18 13.57
CA ASN A 164 -2.14 1.54 13.55
C ASN A 164 -1.42 1.12 12.26
N ASP A 165 -1.68 -0.08 11.75
CA ASP A 165 -1.05 -0.54 10.50
C ASP A 165 -1.48 0.33 9.32
N PHE A 166 -2.76 0.71 9.24
CA PHE A 166 -3.26 1.62 8.21
C PHE A 166 -2.65 3.01 8.34
N PHE A 167 -2.64 3.59 9.55
CA PHE A 167 -1.98 4.87 9.82
C PHE A 167 -0.51 4.87 9.36
N GLN A 168 0.24 3.81 9.69
CA GLN A 168 1.64 3.71 9.27
C GLN A 168 1.77 3.65 7.73
N LEU A 169 0.88 2.93 7.04
CA LEU A 169 0.88 2.84 5.58
C LEU A 169 0.57 4.19 4.91
N THR A 170 -0.45 4.89 5.38
CA THR A 170 -0.82 6.21 4.84
C THR A 170 0.24 7.25 5.19
N ALA A 171 0.86 7.19 6.38
CA ALA A 171 1.96 8.08 6.74
C ALA A 171 3.20 7.87 5.85
N ILE A 172 3.51 6.63 5.45
CA ILE A 172 4.58 6.36 4.46
C ILE A 172 4.26 7.03 3.13
N ALA A 173 3.04 6.83 2.62
CA ALA A 173 2.63 7.40 1.35
C ALA A 173 2.62 8.93 1.38
N LEU A 174 2.10 9.55 2.44
CA LEU A 174 2.10 11.00 2.65
C LEU A 174 3.52 11.56 2.71
N ALA A 175 4.42 10.89 3.44
CA ALA A 175 5.82 11.29 3.50
C ALA A 175 6.49 11.20 2.11
N ILE A 176 6.19 10.16 1.32
CA ILE A 176 6.68 10.07 -0.06
C ILE A 176 6.14 11.20 -0.92
N THR A 177 4.84 11.53 -0.82
CA THR A 177 4.23 12.68 -1.52
C THR A 177 5.00 13.98 -1.24
N ASN A 178 5.42 14.18 0.01
CA ASN A 178 6.22 15.36 0.41
C ASN A 178 7.67 15.33 -0.08
N LEU A 179 8.18 14.18 -0.52
CA LEU A 179 9.53 14.02 -1.07
C LEU A 179 9.58 14.16 -2.59
N VAL A 180 8.44 14.07 -3.28
CA VAL A 180 8.34 14.28 -4.74
C VAL A 180 8.20 15.75 -5.12
N HIS A 181 7.99 16.63 -4.12
CA HIS A 181 7.98 18.08 -4.24
C HIS A 181 9.39 18.68 -4.28
#